data_AF-A0A0G0N223-F1
#
_entry.id   AF-A0A0G0N223-F1
#
_cell.length_a   1.000
_cell.length_b   1.000
_cell.length_c   1.000
_cell.angle_alpha   90.00
_cell.angle_beta   90.00
_cell.angle_gamma   90.00
#
_symmetry.space_group_name_H-M   'P 1'
#
loop_
_entity.id
_entity.type
_entity.pdbx_description
1 polymer ?
#
loop_
_entity_poly.entity_id
_entity_poly.type
_entity_poly.pdbx_seq_one_letter_code
_entity_poly.pdbx_strand_id
1 'polypeptide(L)'
;MKQKQNEKKLFEDYVTSILTKYGENPAREGLKETPKRVRKMYDELLGGYSQDPNYVFKTFKSNGYKDLITITDIDFYSLCEHHIIPFFGKVHIGYIPNKKILAFPNSEEL
;
A
#
# COMPACT_ATOMS: atom_id res chain seq x y z
N MET A 1 -8.66 -22.57 -5.30
CA MET A 1 -9.06 -21.69 -6.43
C MET A 1 -10.48 -21.16 -6.27
N LYS A 2 -11.50 -22.02 -6.08
CA LYS A 2 -12.91 -21.57 -5.89
C LYS A 2 -13.13 -20.63 -4.69
N GLN A 3 -12.46 -20.86 -3.56
CA GLN A 3 -12.62 -20.05 -2.34
C GLN A 3 -12.15 -18.60 -2.50
N LYS A 4 -10.95 -18.38 -3.05
CA LYS A 4 -10.45 -17.04 -3.40
C LYS A 4 -11.34 -16.31 -4.41
N GLN A 5 -11.99 -17.05 -5.31
CA GLN A 5 -12.91 -16.46 -6.29
C GLN A 5 -14.23 -16.02 -5.64
N ASN A 6 -14.70 -16.76 -4.64
CA ASN A 6 -15.88 -16.41 -3.86
C ASN A 6 -15.63 -15.20 -2.94
N GLU A 7 -14.45 -15.10 -2.32
CA GLU A 7 -14.06 -13.94 -1.50
C GLU A 7 -13.97 -12.65 -2.32
N LYS A 8 -13.37 -12.73 -3.53
CA LYS A 8 -13.31 -11.59 -4.45
C LYS A 8 -14.71 -11.11 -4.85
N LYS A 9 -15.60 -12.04 -5.16
CA LYS A 9 -16.98 -11.72 -5.50
C LYS A 9 -17.71 -11.06 -4.33
N LEU A 10 -17.54 -11.59 -3.12
CA LEU A 10 -18.15 -11.04 -1.90
C LEU A 10 -17.73 -9.57 -1.65
N PHE A 11 -16.45 -9.24 -1.84
CA PHE A 11 -15.99 -7.85 -1.71
C PHE A 11 -16.65 -6.93 -2.76
N GLU A 12 -16.70 -7.38 -4.02
CA GLU A 12 -17.35 -6.62 -5.11
C GLU A 12 -18.86 -6.40 -4.84
N ASP A 13 -19.53 -7.38 -4.21
CA ASP A 13 -20.93 -7.25 -3.79
C ASP A 13 -21.10 -6.19 -2.67
N TYR A 14 -20.16 -6.07 -1.73
CA TYR A 14 -20.18 -4.99 -0.73
C TYR A 14 -20.03 -3.60 -1.35
N VAL A 15 -19.13 -3.44 -2.33
CA VAL A 15 -18.96 -2.16 -3.03
C VAL A 15 -20.26 -1.79 -3.78
N THR A 16 -20.90 -2.76 -4.41
CA THR A 16 -22.20 -2.59 -5.08
C THR A 16 -23.28 -2.15 -4.10
N SER A 17 -23.30 -2.75 -2.91
CA SER A 17 -24.24 -2.43 -1.83
C SER A 17 -24.03 -1.01 -1.30
N ILE A 18 -22.79 -0.57 -1.14
CA ILE A 18 -22.45 0.82 -0.76
C ILE A 18 -22.96 1.80 -1.81
N LEU A 19 -22.67 1.57 -3.10
CA LEU A 19 -23.16 2.42 -4.19
C LEU A 19 -24.69 2.56 -4.15
N THR A 20 -25.39 1.43 -4.04
CA THR A 20 -26.86 1.40 -3.99
C THR A 20 -27.40 2.14 -2.76
N LYS A 21 -26.76 1.97 -1.60
CA LYS A 21 -27.18 2.61 -0.35
C LYS A 21 -27.15 4.14 -0.42
N TYR A 22 -26.23 4.70 -1.20
CA TYR A 22 -26.13 6.15 -1.42
C TYR A 22 -26.89 6.66 -2.66
N GLY A 23 -27.74 5.82 -3.26
CA GLY A 23 -28.63 6.22 -4.35
C GLY A 23 -28.00 6.18 -5.75
N GLU A 24 -26.79 5.64 -5.90
CA GLU A 24 -26.20 5.40 -7.22
C GLU A 24 -26.86 4.20 -7.91
N ASN A 25 -26.84 4.18 -9.25
CA ASN A 25 -27.22 3.02 -10.06
C ASN A 25 -25.97 2.24 -10.48
N PRO A 26 -25.66 1.07 -9.88
CA PRO A 26 -24.47 0.29 -10.23
C PRO A 26 -24.44 -0.20 -11.68
N ALA A 27 -25.59 -0.28 -12.36
CA ALA A 27 -25.68 -0.71 -13.75
C ALA A 27 -25.32 0.38 -14.77
N ARG A 28 -25.13 1.64 -14.34
CA ARG A 28 -24.70 2.71 -15.25
C ARG A 28 -23.30 2.40 -15.79
N GLU A 29 -23.06 2.79 -17.05
CA GLU A 29 -21.82 2.47 -17.77
C GLU A 29 -20.55 2.74 -16.94
N GLY A 30 -20.49 3.90 -16.28
CA GLY A 30 -19.34 4.29 -15.45
C GLY A 30 -19.13 3.47 -14.17
N LEU A 31 -20.16 2.80 -13.64
CA LEU A 31 -20.08 2.05 -12.36
C LEU A 31 -20.05 0.53 -12.52
N LYS A 32 -20.38 0.00 -13.70
CA LYS A 32 -20.47 -1.45 -13.91
C LYS A 32 -19.21 -2.20 -13.48
N GLU A 33 -18.03 -1.61 -13.74
CA GLU A 33 -16.74 -2.16 -13.33
C GLU A 33 -16.16 -1.54 -12.04
N THR A 34 -16.87 -0.60 -11.40
CA THR A 34 -16.40 0.05 -10.15
C THR A 34 -16.11 -0.96 -9.05
N PRO A 35 -16.98 -1.94 -8.74
CA PRO A 35 -16.69 -2.93 -7.70
C PRO A 35 -15.35 -3.63 -7.86
N LYS A 36 -15.06 -4.08 -9.09
CA LYS A 36 -13.82 -4.75 -9.45
C LYS A 36 -12.61 -3.82 -9.39
N ARG A 37 -12.75 -2.56 -9.81
CA ARG A 37 -11.69 -1.54 -9.70
C ARG A 37 -11.37 -1.23 -8.24
N VAL A 38 -12.39 -1.06 -7.39
CA VAL A 38 -12.21 -0.81 -5.96
C VAL A 38 -11.54 -2.00 -5.30
N ARG A 39 -11.96 -3.25 -5.58
CA ARG A 39 -11.26 -4.43 -5.04
C ARG A 39 -9.77 -4.44 -5.41
N LYS A 40 -9.44 -4.20 -6.68
CA LYS A 40 -8.03 -4.14 -7.14
C LYS A 40 -7.25 -3.04 -6.41
N MET A 41 -7.85 -1.88 -6.21
CA MET A 41 -7.24 -0.79 -5.44
C MET A 41 -6.94 -1.23 -4.00
N TYR A 42 -7.86 -1.92 -3.32
CA TYR A 42 -7.62 -2.43 -1.96
C TYR A 42 -6.55 -3.54 -1.93
N ASP A 43 -6.53 -4.43 -2.93
CA ASP A 43 -5.47 -5.46 -3.05
C ASP A 43 -4.07 -4.81 -3.14
N GLU A 44 -3.97 -3.64 -3.77
CA GLU A 44 -2.73 -2.87 -3.89
C GLU A 44 -2.42 -2.08 -2.62
N LEU A 45 -3.34 -1.23 -2.15
CA LEU A 45 -3.13 -0.37 -0.98
C LEU A 45 -2.88 -1.16 0.31
N LEU A 46 -3.49 -2.35 0.44
CA LEU A 46 -3.35 -3.21 1.62
C LEU A 46 -2.42 -4.41 1.38
N GLY A 47 -1.77 -4.47 0.21
CA GLY A 47 -0.85 -5.55 -0.15
C GLY A 47 0.30 -5.71 0.85
N GLY A 48 0.70 -4.61 1.51
CA GLY A 48 1.74 -4.59 2.55
C GLY A 48 1.47 -5.53 3.73
N TYR A 49 0.22 -5.84 4.07
CA TYR A 49 -0.09 -6.79 5.16
C TYR A 49 0.37 -8.23 4.88
N SER A 50 0.49 -8.59 3.60
CA SER A 50 0.95 -9.92 3.19
C SER A 50 2.45 -9.96 2.87
N GLN A 51 3.16 -8.84 2.99
CA GLN A 51 4.59 -8.75 2.75
C GLN A 51 5.36 -8.92 4.05
N ASP A 52 6.48 -9.65 4.01
CA ASP A 52 7.43 -9.65 5.11
C ASP A 52 8.44 -8.51 4.90
N PRO A 53 8.47 -7.51 5.79
CA PRO A 53 9.32 -6.32 5.63
C PRO A 53 10.81 -6.67 5.58
N ASN A 54 11.23 -7.82 6.10
CA ASN A 54 12.63 -8.24 6.09
C ASN A 54 13.15 -8.54 4.68
N TYR A 55 12.28 -8.86 3.72
CA TYR A 55 12.70 -9.14 2.34
C TYR A 55 12.84 -7.90 1.46
N VAL A 56 12.30 -6.75 1.91
CA VAL A 56 12.35 -5.49 1.16
C VAL A 56 13.74 -4.86 1.23
N PHE A 57 14.48 -5.13 2.31
CA PHE A 57 15.72 -4.44 2.61
C PHE A 57 16.98 -5.21 2.24
N LYS A 58 17.82 -4.61 1.40
CA LYS A 58 19.20 -5.06 1.16
C LYS A 58 20.15 -4.29 2.07
N THR A 59 21.26 -4.91 2.47
CA THR A 59 22.27 -4.25 3.32
C THR A 59 23.67 -4.47 2.78
N PHE A 60 24.56 -3.50 3.01
CA PHE A 60 25.98 -3.59 2.71
C PHE A 60 26.83 -3.25 3.94
N LYS A 61 28.11 -3.62 3.93
CA LYS A 61 29.02 -3.32 5.04
C LYS A 61 29.26 -1.81 5.11
N SER A 62 29.18 -1.26 6.32
CA SER A 62 29.45 0.16 6.59
C SER A 62 30.91 0.58 6.38
N ASN A 63 31.84 -0.37 6.41
CA ASN A 63 33.29 -0.12 6.31
C ASN A 63 33.80 0.98 7.26
N GLY A 64 33.20 1.08 8.45
CA GLY A 64 33.58 2.08 9.45
C GLY A 64 32.94 3.45 9.28
N TYR A 65 32.02 3.63 8.32
CA TYR A 65 31.18 4.83 8.23
C TYR A 65 30.33 4.99 9.50
N LYS A 66 30.35 6.20 10.08
CA LYS A 66 29.73 6.52 11.38
C LYS A 66 28.94 7.83 11.37
N ASP A 67 28.78 8.44 10.21
CA ASP A 67 28.03 9.70 10.10
C ASP A 67 26.54 9.42 9.88
N LEU A 68 25.73 10.47 10.03
CA LEU A 68 24.29 10.42 9.79
C LEU A 68 24.02 10.20 8.30
N ILE A 69 23.27 9.14 7.99
CA ILE A 69 22.68 8.92 6.67
C ILE A 69 21.26 9.45 6.72
N THR A 70 20.90 10.28 5.74
CA THR A 70 19.55 10.80 5.60
C THR A 70 18.98 10.48 4.23
N ILE A 71 17.68 10.22 4.20
CA ILE A 71 16.89 10.09 2.98
C ILE A 71 15.64 10.90 3.20
N THR A 72 15.40 11.84 2.30
CA THR A 72 14.32 12.80 2.40
C THR A 72 13.40 12.68 1.21
N ASP A 73 12.21 13.26 1.34
CA ASP A 73 11.27 13.46 0.23
C ASP A 73 10.71 12.16 -0.37
N ILE A 74 10.70 11.07 0.41
CA ILE A 74 10.05 9.81 0.03
C ILE A 74 8.54 10.03 -0.01
N ASP A 75 7.93 9.83 -1.18
CA ASP A 75 6.48 9.83 -1.31
C ASP A 75 5.87 8.68 -0.53
N PHE A 76 4.87 8.99 0.28
CA PHE A 76 4.17 8.01 1.10
C PHE A 76 2.66 8.14 0.92
N TYR A 77 1.99 7.00 0.78
CA TYR A 77 0.55 6.87 0.66
C TYR A 77 0.07 5.76 1.58
N SER A 78 -1.02 6.03 2.32
CA SER A 78 -1.64 5.02 3.17
C SER A 78 -3.13 5.30 3.39
N LEU A 79 -3.81 4.45 4.14
CA LEU A 79 -5.22 4.57 4.50
C LEU A 79 -5.34 4.79 6.00
N CYS A 80 -6.10 5.80 6.41
CA CYS A 80 -6.42 6.01 7.82
C CYS A 80 -7.37 4.90 8.28
N GLU A 81 -6.98 4.10 9.28
CA GLU A 81 -7.79 2.98 9.78
C GLU A 81 -9.17 3.38 10.33
N HIS A 82 -9.30 4.61 10.84
CA HIS A 82 -10.55 5.10 11.42
C HIS A 82 -11.64 5.41 10.38
N HIS A 83 -11.25 5.80 9.18
CA HIS A 83 -12.17 6.33 8.16
C HIS A 83 -12.03 5.65 6.80
N ILE A 84 -10.95 4.89 6.61
CA ILE A 84 -10.59 4.21 5.36
C ILE A 84 -10.48 5.21 4.20
N ILE A 85 -9.90 6.39 4.51
CA ILE A 85 -9.60 7.44 3.53
C ILE A 85 -8.10 7.53 3.31
N PRO A 86 -7.65 7.83 2.08
CA PRO A 86 -6.23 8.06 1.82
C PRO A 86 -5.68 9.24 2.61
N PHE A 87 -4.47 9.07 3.14
CA PHE A 87 -3.60 10.17 3.54
C PHE A 87 -2.23 9.96 2.92
N PHE A 88 -1.56 11.06 2.61
CA PHE A 88 -0.31 11.04 1.88
C PHE A 88 0.60 12.16 2.38
N GLY A 89 1.89 12.02 2.13
CA GLY A 89 2.87 12.99 2.57
C GLY A 89 4.28 12.59 2.21
N LYS A 90 5.24 13.17 2.93
CA LYS A 90 6.66 12.87 2.79
C LYS A 90 7.18 12.17 4.04
N VAL A 91 7.98 11.14 3.82
CA VAL A 91 8.74 10.47 4.87
C VAL A 91 10.20 10.86 4.76
N HIS A 92 10.79 11.23 5.89
CA HIS A 92 12.21 11.53 6.03
C HIS A 92 12.81 10.54 7.03
N ILE A 93 13.85 9.83 6.61
CA ILE A 93 14.52 8.79 7.40
C ILE A 93 15.94 9.26 7.69
N GLY A 94 16.34 9.23 8.96
CA GLY A 94 17.70 9.52 9.40
C GLY A 94 18.20 8.40 10.32
N TYR A 95 19.39 7.88 10.05
CA TYR A 95 20.00 6.86 10.92
C TYR A 95 21.53 6.92 10.88
N ILE A 96 22.17 6.46 11.95
CA ILE A 96 23.62 6.25 12.01
C ILE A 96 23.87 4.75 11.87
N PRO A 97 24.64 4.30 10.86
CA PRO A 97 24.84 2.88 10.63
C PRO A 97 25.70 2.23 11.72
N ASN A 98 25.36 0.99 12.06
CA ASN A 98 26.18 0.14 12.92
C ASN A 98 26.52 -1.15 12.18
N LYS A 99 27.78 -1.28 11.74
CA LYS A 99 28.33 -2.39 10.92
C LYS A 99 27.73 -2.53 9.52
N LYS A 100 26.44 -2.23 9.33
CA LYS A 100 25.73 -2.31 8.05
C LYS A 100 25.07 -0.98 7.70
N ILE A 101 24.98 -0.72 6.41
CA ILE A 101 24.20 0.37 5.80
C ILE A 101 23.02 -0.27 5.08
N LEU A 102 21.86 0.36 5.22
CA LEU A 102 20.63 -0.03 4.54
C LEU A 102 20.69 0.48 3.10
N ALA A 103 20.52 -0.42 2.13
CA ALA A 103 20.29 -0.04 0.75
C ALA A 103 18.80 0.24 0.60
N PHE A 104 18.50 1.47 0.22
CA PHE A 104 17.15 1.85 -0.12
C PHE A 104 16.95 1.53 -1.59
N PRO A 105 15.94 0.73 -1.95
CA PRO A 105 15.57 0.56 -3.34
C PRO A 105 15.07 1.90 -3.91
N ASN A 106 14.80 1.95 -5.22
CA ASN A 106 14.16 3.12 -5.82
C ASN A 106 12.87 3.46 -5.05
N SER A 107 12.48 4.74 -5.05
CA SER A 107 11.34 5.26 -4.28
C SER A 107 10.00 4.55 -4.51
N GLU A 108 9.87 3.76 -5.58
CA GLU A 108 8.67 2.97 -5.91
C GLU A 108 8.55 1.66 -5.10
N GLU A 109 9.62 1.22 -4.43
CA GLU A 109 9.68 -0.03 -3.65
C GLU A 109 9.69 0.22 -2.12
N LEU A 110 9.58 1.47 -1.70
CA LEU A 110 9.46 1.92 -0.30
C LEU A 110 8.00 2.23 0.04
#